data_AF-A0A9J7L765-F1
#
_entry.id   AF-A0A9J7L765-F1
#
_cell.length_a   1.000
_cell.length_b   1.000
_cell.length_c   1.000
_cell.angle_alpha   90.00
_cell.angle_beta   90.00
_cell.angle_gamma   90.00
#
_symmetry.space_group_name_H-M   'P 1'
#
loop_
_entity.id
_entity.type
_entity.pdbx_description
1 polymer ?
#
loop_
_entity_poly.entity_id
_entity_poly.type
_entity_poly.pdbx_seq_one_letter_code
_entity_poly.pdbx_strand_id
1 'polypeptide(L)'
;MDNLAKLSNSNQSTPLHKAAAKAWLHTGTCEVLIRAGADVTATDKEGKTPLDYVRDPEIQRHWKNLDKQVKQEKSYHELMQQSGGVKVNRFKVFIGGNETTGKSTLKQSLTKGLLSALIQRLSRRSVEAPYNPTPGVDIGTFHVPGVGEVSVWDFAGQAEYAVTHSMFMDAENTVFIVLYNITDNKKTREQQVTWWLCFIKACNPNRQPDVILVASNADQVDPTIGQDRAALVVQTMQTEFKDHLRISDEVIVMDCRRTRTPEMDRLKSLLVRIGAALIQHQRNMPKLCAKIMKHLPKWCKSKTSTNCPVLMWPDFVKEVKELDRFVTEDFLKKSSRFLHHLAEILFITPATSDSIIVLKPNWLGTGVFGRVMAPDYFDNHLNRTSEDFVTREELQRVFQDVADVDLVITLLQEFQLCHTFDDETYIIPGLLKQNMPDKVWKPTTEQKVIYFGKQVQCADKTDMFSSGFFPRVQTCLMRELKYRPSLWRDGAKSADRNVEGLIKLSPDSRAVNICVRSVQGDKVKCGKMLQQLENIVADATVQGQ
;
A
#
# COMPACT_ATOMS: atom_id res chain seq x y z
N MET A 1 14.78 -5.22 -33.66
CA MET A 1 14.88 -3.79 -33.27
C MET A 1 15.55 -3.62 -31.90
N ASP A 2 15.53 -4.62 -31.03
CA ASP A 2 16.00 -4.57 -29.62
C ASP A 2 17.43 -4.04 -29.40
N ASN A 3 18.37 -4.33 -30.30
CA ASN A 3 19.73 -3.80 -30.19
C ASN A 3 19.85 -2.34 -30.63
N LEU A 4 18.99 -1.84 -31.52
CA LEU A 4 19.06 -0.46 -32.02
C LEU A 4 18.59 0.56 -30.97
N ALA A 5 17.62 0.19 -30.13
CA ALA A 5 17.08 1.06 -29.08
C ALA A 5 18.12 1.43 -28.00
N LYS A 6 19.21 0.65 -27.89
CA LYS A 6 20.28 0.81 -26.91
C LYS A 6 21.56 1.45 -27.46
N LEU A 7 21.64 1.67 -28.77
CA LEU A 7 22.81 2.31 -29.36
C LEU A 7 22.89 3.77 -28.91
N SER A 8 24.10 4.30 -28.83
CA SER A 8 24.34 5.71 -28.58
C SER A 8 25.24 6.29 -29.66
N ASN A 9 25.07 7.59 -29.92
CA ASN A 9 25.94 8.30 -30.86
C ASN A 9 27.25 8.75 -30.18
N SER A 10 28.08 9.50 -30.91
CA SER A 10 29.34 10.06 -30.39
C SER A 10 29.18 10.96 -29.15
N ASN A 11 27.97 11.43 -28.84
CA ASN A 11 27.64 12.20 -27.64
C ASN A 11 27.01 11.36 -26.52
N GLN A 12 27.09 10.02 -26.62
CA GLN A 12 26.40 9.08 -25.73
C GLN A 12 24.87 9.24 -25.72
N SER A 13 24.33 10.00 -26.69
CA SER A 13 22.90 10.25 -26.83
C SER A 13 22.24 9.06 -27.53
N THR A 14 21.28 8.44 -26.85
CA THR A 14 20.48 7.30 -27.37
C THR A 14 19.33 7.77 -28.26
N PRO A 15 18.71 6.90 -29.07
CA PRO A 15 17.47 7.22 -29.79
C PRO A 15 16.39 7.81 -28.88
N LEU A 16 16.29 7.33 -27.64
CA LEU A 16 15.33 7.83 -26.68
C LEU A 16 15.62 9.27 -26.25
N HIS A 17 16.90 9.67 -26.09
CA HIS A 17 17.25 11.08 -25.84
C HIS A 17 16.73 12.00 -26.96
N LYS A 18 16.92 11.59 -28.22
CA LYS A 18 16.50 12.38 -29.37
C LYS A 18 14.99 12.50 -29.48
N ALA A 19 14.27 11.41 -29.22
CA ALA A 19 12.82 11.41 -29.20
C ALA A 19 12.27 12.24 -28.02
N ALA A 20 12.87 12.12 -26.83
CA ALA A 20 12.46 12.83 -25.62
C ALA A 20 12.65 14.35 -25.71
N ALA A 21 13.70 14.83 -26.39
CA ALA A 21 13.89 16.27 -26.66
C ALA A 21 12.73 16.91 -27.46
N LYS A 22 11.90 16.08 -28.11
CA LYS A 22 10.69 16.47 -28.84
C LYS A 22 9.48 15.65 -28.37
N ALA A 23 9.42 15.33 -27.07
CA ALA A 23 8.42 14.47 -26.46
C ALA A 23 6.98 14.81 -26.86
N TRP A 24 6.62 16.10 -26.94
CA TRP A 24 5.30 16.59 -27.32
C TRP A 24 4.84 16.16 -28.73
N LEU A 25 5.77 15.88 -29.64
CA LEU A 25 5.50 15.43 -31.01
C LEU A 25 5.73 13.91 -31.18
N HIS A 26 6.47 13.28 -30.27
CA HIS A 26 6.99 11.91 -30.41
C HIS A 26 6.71 11.02 -29.20
N THR A 27 5.62 11.27 -28.45
CA THR A 27 5.23 10.43 -27.30
C THR A 27 5.15 8.95 -27.67
N GLY A 28 4.44 8.62 -28.75
CA GLY A 28 4.34 7.25 -29.25
C GLY A 28 5.69 6.63 -29.62
N THR A 29 6.61 7.40 -30.22
CA THR A 29 7.96 6.91 -30.55
C THR A 29 8.76 6.60 -29.29
N CYS A 30 8.70 7.47 -28.28
CA CYS A 30 9.36 7.20 -26.99
C CYS A 30 8.80 5.94 -26.33
N GLU A 31 7.48 5.76 -26.32
CA GLU A 31 6.88 4.55 -25.76
C GLU A 31 7.31 3.28 -26.49
N VAL A 32 7.39 3.32 -27.82
CA VAL A 32 7.89 2.18 -28.62
C VAL A 32 9.35 1.88 -28.27
N LEU A 33 10.19 2.91 -28.13
CA LEU A 33 11.59 2.73 -27.72
C LEU A 33 11.71 2.15 -26.31
N ILE A 34 10.89 2.61 -25.36
CA ILE A 34 10.86 2.08 -23.99
C ILE A 34 10.40 0.62 -23.99
N ARG A 35 9.34 0.28 -24.74
CA ARG A 35 8.89 -1.12 -24.91
C ARG A 35 9.94 -2.00 -25.59
N ALA A 36 10.77 -1.43 -26.45
CA ALA A 36 11.93 -2.11 -27.06
C ALA A 36 13.15 -2.20 -26.11
N GLY A 37 13.05 -1.72 -24.86
CA GLY A 37 14.09 -1.82 -23.85
C GLY A 37 15.15 -0.72 -23.91
N ALA A 38 14.81 0.46 -24.44
CA ALA A 38 15.65 1.66 -24.30
C ALA A 38 15.80 2.04 -22.82
N ASP A 39 17.01 2.37 -22.40
CA ASP A 39 17.30 2.74 -21.02
C ASP A 39 16.89 4.20 -20.75
N VAL A 40 15.85 4.38 -19.93
CA VAL A 40 15.36 5.70 -19.49
C VAL A 40 16.29 6.42 -18.52
N THR A 41 17.31 5.73 -17.99
CA THR A 41 18.28 6.25 -17.02
C THR A 41 19.68 6.46 -17.60
N ALA A 42 19.91 6.07 -18.84
CA ALA A 42 21.20 6.28 -19.50
C ALA A 42 21.52 7.77 -19.60
N THR A 43 22.72 8.18 -19.20
CA THR A 43 23.15 9.58 -19.27
C THR A 43 23.91 9.87 -20.56
N ASP A 44 23.66 11.02 -21.17
CA ASP A 44 24.51 11.56 -22.24
C ASP A 44 25.80 12.21 -21.69
N LYS A 45 26.61 12.79 -22.58
CA LYS A 45 27.85 13.51 -22.20
C LYS A 45 27.63 14.71 -21.29
N GLU A 46 26.44 15.27 -21.22
CA GLU A 46 26.09 16.36 -20.30
C GLU A 46 25.61 15.83 -18.94
N GLY A 47 25.56 14.51 -18.75
CA GLY A 47 25.03 13.87 -17.55
C GLY A 47 23.49 13.85 -17.51
N LYS A 48 22.81 14.15 -18.62
CA LYS A 48 21.34 14.19 -18.68
C LYS A 48 20.78 12.85 -19.15
N THR A 49 19.72 12.41 -18.51
CA THR A 49 18.91 11.26 -18.93
C THR A 49 17.89 11.68 -19.99
N PRO A 50 17.28 10.74 -20.75
CA PRO A 50 16.20 11.08 -21.66
C PRO A 50 15.04 11.80 -20.97
N LEU A 51 14.73 11.45 -19.72
CA LEU A 51 13.64 12.06 -18.96
C LEU A 51 13.92 13.53 -18.63
N ASP A 52 15.18 13.93 -18.45
CA ASP A 52 15.56 15.32 -18.16
C ASP A 52 15.27 16.29 -19.33
N TYR A 53 15.13 15.75 -20.55
CA TYR A 53 14.75 16.53 -21.72
C TYR A 53 13.24 16.75 -21.85
N VAL A 54 12.44 16.03 -21.06
CA VAL A 54 10.98 16.15 -21.06
C VAL A 54 10.56 17.27 -20.12
N ARG A 55 9.85 18.29 -20.62
CA ARG A 55 9.38 19.39 -19.76
C ARG A 55 8.12 19.07 -18.97
N ASP A 56 7.33 18.12 -19.46
CA ASP A 56 6.05 17.73 -18.87
C ASP A 56 6.26 16.61 -17.82
N PRO A 57 5.99 16.88 -16.53
CA PRO A 57 6.13 15.88 -15.47
C PRO A 57 5.20 14.66 -15.65
N GLU A 58 4.04 14.81 -16.30
CA GLU A 58 3.13 13.69 -16.51
C GLU A 58 3.69 12.69 -17.51
N ILE A 59 4.31 13.19 -18.58
CA ILE A 59 4.99 12.35 -19.57
C ILE A 59 6.19 11.65 -18.93
N GLN A 60 6.98 12.36 -18.13
CA GLN A 60 8.09 11.74 -17.39
C GLN A 60 7.59 10.59 -16.51
N ARG A 61 6.52 10.82 -15.76
CA ARG A 61 5.91 9.82 -14.87
C ARG A 61 5.38 8.61 -15.65
N HIS A 62 4.64 8.86 -16.73
CA HIS A 62 4.12 7.80 -17.60
C HIS A 62 5.24 6.90 -18.13
N TRP A 63 6.34 7.50 -18.60
CA TRP A 63 7.48 6.75 -19.13
C TRP A 63 8.27 5.99 -18.05
N LYS A 64 8.43 6.56 -16.85
CA LYS A 64 9.00 5.83 -15.69
C LYS A 64 8.16 4.59 -15.35
N ASN A 65 6.84 4.74 -15.32
CA ASN A 65 5.91 3.63 -15.05
C ASN A 65 5.95 2.57 -16.16
N LEU A 66 5.99 3.01 -17.42
CA LEU A 66 6.11 2.11 -18.57
C LEU A 66 7.42 1.31 -18.53
N ASP A 67 8.55 1.93 -18.24
CA ASP A 67 9.84 1.24 -18.09
C ASP A 67 9.80 0.19 -16.96
N LYS A 68 9.21 0.52 -15.80
CA LYS A 68 9.00 -0.43 -14.68
C LYS A 68 8.16 -1.63 -15.13
N GLN A 69 7.04 -1.39 -15.82
CA GLN A 69 6.17 -2.44 -16.34
C GLN A 69 6.90 -3.34 -17.34
N VAL A 70 7.60 -2.77 -18.32
CA VAL A 70 8.36 -3.52 -19.33
C VAL A 70 9.44 -4.39 -18.68
N LYS A 71 10.16 -3.87 -17.67
CA LYS A 71 11.16 -4.65 -16.91
C LYS A 71 10.52 -5.80 -16.14
N GLN A 72 9.38 -5.57 -15.49
CA GLN A 72 8.62 -6.62 -14.79
C GLN A 72 8.14 -7.71 -15.75
N GLU A 73 7.58 -7.33 -16.91
CA GLU A 73 7.13 -8.27 -17.93
C GLU A 73 8.29 -9.09 -18.48
N LYS A 74 9.41 -8.45 -18.83
CA LYS A 74 10.60 -9.16 -19.29
C LYS A 74 11.11 -10.15 -18.25
N SER A 75 11.18 -9.74 -16.99
CA SER A 75 11.54 -10.63 -15.88
C SER A 75 10.59 -11.81 -15.77
N TYR A 76 9.29 -11.61 -15.95
CA TYR A 76 8.30 -12.69 -15.95
C TYR A 76 8.51 -13.68 -17.11
N HIS A 77 8.75 -13.17 -18.32
CA HIS A 77 9.01 -14.02 -19.48
C HIS A 77 10.28 -14.87 -19.29
N GLU A 78 11.35 -14.30 -18.75
CA GLU A 78 12.57 -15.05 -18.41
C GLU A 78 12.32 -16.14 -17.36
N LEU A 79 11.53 -15.85 -16.32
CA LEU A 79 11.11 -16.84 -15.32
C LEU A 79 10.34 -18.01 -15.95
N MET A 80 9.42 -17.70 -16.87
CA MET A 80 8.63 -18.71 -17.60
C MET A 80 9.49 -19.53 -18.55
N GLN A 81 10.42 -18.92 -19.29
CA GLN A 81 11.30 -19.64 -20.21
C GLN A 81 12.21 -20.64 -19.49
N GLN A 82 12.76 -20.27 -18.33
CA GLN A 82 13.72 -21.12 -17.63
C GLN A 82 13.05 -22.16 -16.72
N SER A 83 11.94 -21.82 -16.04
CA SER A 83 11.30 -22.73 -15.09
C SER A 83 9.97 -23.31 -15.55
N GLY A 84 9.34 -22.74 -16.58
CA GLY A 84 7.96 -23.02 -16.94
C GLY A 84 6.95 -22.47 -15.92
N GLY A 85 5.67 -22.66 -16.23
CA GLY A 85 4.56 -22.17 -15.41
C GLY A 85 3.75 -23.30 -14.77
N VAL A 86 3.17 -23.02 -13.59
CA VAL A 86 2.08 -23.79 -12.99
C VAL A 86 0.88 -22.89 -12.76
N LYS A 87 -0.32 -23.43 -12.94
CA LYS A 87 -1.53 -22.68 -12.64
C LYS A 87 -1.74 -22.62 -11.12
N VAL A 88 -2.00 -21.43 -10.62
CA VAL A 88 -2.48 -21.23 -9.25
C VAL A 88 -3.99 -21.04 -9.35
N ASN A 89 -4.74 -21.73 -8.50
CA ASN A 89 -6.20 -21.61 -8.46
C ASN A 89 -6.60 -20.95 -7.15
N ARG A 90 -6.09 -19.73 -6.93
CA ARG A 90 -6.30 -18.97 -5.69
C ARG A 90 -6.35 -17.48 -5.98
N PHE A 91 -7.31 -16.82 -5.35
CA PHE A 91 -7.48 -15.36 -5.37
C PHE A 91 -7.53 -14.82 -3.93
N LYS A 92 -7.47 -13.49 -3.81
CA LYS A 92 -7.46 -12.78 -2.53
C LYS A 92 -8.84 -12.21 -2.23
N VAL A 93 -9.23 -12.26 -0.96
CA VAL A 93 -10.46 -11.65 -0.43
C VAL A 93 -10.05 -10.65 0.65
N PHE A 94 -10.25 -9.37 0.36
CA PHE A 94 -9.93 -8.28 1.28
C PHE A 94 -11.21 -7.87 1.99
N ILE A 95 -11.21 -7.86 3.31
CA ILE A 95 -12.36 -7.51 4.13
C ILE A 95 -12.04 -6.20 4.84
N GLY A 96 -12.69 -5.12 4.41
CA GLY A 96 -12.55 -3.77 4.96
C GLY A 96 -13.89 -3.24 5.51
N GLY A 97 -13.83 -2.13 6.23
CA GLY A 97 -14.99 -1.56 6.92
C GLY A 97 -14.63 -0.96 8.28
N ASN A 98 -15.43 -0.02 8.78
CA ASN A 98 -15.19 0.65 10.06
C ASN A 98 -15.22 -0.31 11.26
N GLU A 99 -14.80 0.14 12.42
CA GLU A 99 -14.80 -0.63 13.66
C GLU A 99 -16.17 -1.25 13.96
N THR A 100 -16.19 -2.38 14.66
CA THR A 100 -17.42 -3.09 15.10
C THR A 100 -18.37 -3.63 14.01
N THR A 101 -18.09 -3.43 12.72
CA THR A 101 -18.89 -3.95 11.59
C THR A 101 -18.87 -5.48 11.42
N GLY A 102 -18.11 -6.22 12.24
CA GLY A 102 -18.10 -7.69 12.22
C GLY A 102 -17.19 -8.34 11.17
N LYS A 103 -16.16 -7.64 10.67
CA LYS A 103 -15.18 -8.14 9.68
C LYS A 103 -14.54 -9.47 10.07
N SER A 104 -13.94 -9.54 11.26
CA SER A 104 -13.30 -10.76 11.78
C SER A 104 -14.32 -11.88 12.01
N THR A 105 -15.54 -11.53 12.42
CA THR A 105 -16.65 -12.47 12.56
C THR A 105 -17.05 -13.05 11.20
N LEU A 106 -17.16 -12.22 10.16
CA LEU A 106 -17.43 -12.67 8.79
C LEU A 106 -16.32 -13.60 8.30
N LYS A 107 -15.05 -13.22 8.47
CA LYS A 107 -13.90 -14.08 8.13
C LYS A 107 -14.01 -15.46 8.77
N GLN A 108 -14.30 -15.52 10.08
CA GLN A 108 -14.49 -16.79 10.78
C GLN A 108 -15.68 -17.57 10.23
N SER A 109 -16.82 -16.91 10.01
CA SER A 109 -18.03 -17.55 9.49
C SER A 109 -17.88 -18.07 8.06
N LEU A 110 -17.17 -17.32 7.20
CA LEU A 110 -16.90 -17.68 5.82
C LEU A 110 -16.02 -18.93 5.71
N THR A 111 -15.03 -19.05 6.60
CA THR A 111 -14.02 -20.12 6.60
C THR A 111 -14.42 -21.37 7.39
N LYS A 112 -15.50 -21.31 8.19
CA LYS A 112 -15.99 -22.46 8.96
C LYS A 112 -16.52 -23.58 8.04
N GLY A 113 -15.91 -24.76 8.16
CA GLY A 113 -16.37 -26.00 7.54
C GLY A 113 -17.55 -26.67 8.27
N LEU A 114 -18.09 -27.74 7.68
CA LEU A 114 -19.21 -28.52 8.24
C LEU A 114 -18.89 -29.10 9.64
N LEU A 115 -17.65 -29.55 9.86
CA LEU A 115 -17.19 -30.20 11.10
C LEU A 115 -17.02 -29.22 12.27
N SER A 116 -16.46 -28.03 12.04
CA SER A 116 -16.29 -27.01 13.09
C SER A 116 -17.62 -26.45 13.60
N ALA A 117 -18.63 -26.36 12.71
CA ALA A 117 -19.98 -25.95 13.09
C ALA A 117 -20.71 -26.98 13.97
N LEU A 118 -20.38 -28.26 13.82
CA LEU A 118 -20.96 -29.37 14.60
C LEU A 118 -20.40 -29.41 16.03
N ILE A 119 -19.09 -29.16 16.18
CA ILE A 119 -18.41 -29.06 17.47
C ILE A 119 -18.93 -27.86 18.29
N GLN A 120 -19.17 -26.71 17.64
CA GLN A 120 -19.74 -25.54 18.33
C GLN A 120 -21.19 -25.77 18.77
N ARG A 121 -21.95 -26.63 18.08
CA ARG A 121 -23.33 -26.98 18.45
C ARG A 121 -23.42 -27.87 19.69
N LEU A 122 -22.36 -28.62 19.99
CA LEU A 122 -22.20 -29.38 21.24
C LEU A 122 -21.74 -28.49 22.40
N SER A 123 -21.03 -27.39 22.10
CA SER A 123 -20.64 -26.38 23.07
C SER A 123 -21.71 -25.28 23.17
N ARG A 124 -22.80 -25.54 23.90
CA ARG A 124 -23.78 -24.50 24.33
C ARG A 124 -23.19 -23.58 25.41
N ARG A 125 -22.06 -22.93 25.12
CA ARG A 125 -21.58 -21.77 25.88
C ARG A 125 -21.35 -20.63 24.90
N SER A 126 -22.44 -19.91 24.61
CA SER A 126 -22.37 -18.53 24.14
C SER A 126 -21.96 -17.66 25.33
N VAL A 127 -20.68 -17.67 25.67
CA VAL A 127 -20.10 -16.51 26.32
C VAL A 127 -19.85 -15.54 25.16
N GLU A 128 -20.46 -14.36 25.19
CA GLU A 128 -20.04 -13.25 24.34
C GLU A 128 -18.53 -13.12 24.50
N ALA A 129 -17.76 -13.58 23.52
CA ALA A 129 -16.33 -13.40 23.55
C ALA A 129 -16.11 -11.89 23.58
N PRO A 130 -15.31 -11.37 24.52
CA PRO A 130 -15.05 -9.93 24.60
C PRO A 130 -14.56 -9.44 23.24
N TYR A 131 -15.02 -8.26 22.84
CA TYR A 131 -14.58 -7.62 21.60
C TYR A 131 -13.05 -7.52 21.62
N ASN A 132 -12.40 -8.20 20.68
CA ASN A 132 -10.96 -8.15 20.51
C ASN A 132 -10.67 -7.55 19.13
N PRO A 133 -10.22 -6.29 19.05
CA PRO A 133 -9.98 -5.63 17.78
C PRO A 133 -8.78 -6.25 17.06
N THR A 134 -8.86 -6.40 15.74
CA THR A 134 -7.75 -6.89 14.92
C THR A 134 -6.60 -5.89 14.95
N PRO A 135 -5.37 -6.27 15.33
CA PRO A 135 -4.21 -5.40 15.23
C PRO A 135 -3.73 -5.34 13.77
N GLY A 136 -3.83 -4.18 13.12
CA GLY A 136 -3.35 -4.01 11.73
C GLY A 136 -4.12 -4.87 10.73
N VAL A 137 -3.47 -5.88 10.14
CA VAL A 137 -4.10 -6.75 9.11
C VAL A 137 -3.84 -8.21 9.41
N ASP A 138 -4.91 -8.99 9.60
CA ASP A 138 -4.84 -10.43 9.82
C ASP A 138 -5.01 -11.21 8.52
N ILE A 139 -3.92 -11.84 8.08
CA ILE A 139 -3.72 -12.47 6.78
C ILE A 139 -3.62 -13.97 6.96
N GLY A 140 -4.42 -14.72 6.21
CA GLY A 140 -4.31 -16.18 6.18
C GLY A 140 -4.77 -16.80 4.88
N THR A 141 -4.35 -18.04 4.65
CA THR A 141 -4.86 -18.88 3.56
C THR A 141 -5.86 -19.86 4.15
N PHE A 142 -7.06 -19.93 3.56
CA PHE A 142 -8.16 -20.73 4.07
C PHE A 142 -8.85 -21.48 2.93
N HIS A 143 -9.36 -22.67 3.24
CA HIS A 143 -10.31 -23.34 2.36
C HIS A 143 -11.73 -22.90 2.73
N VAL A 144 -12.39 -22.16 1.86
CA VAL A 144 -13.77 -21.72 2.03
C VAL A 144 -14.71 -22.73 1.37
N PRO A 145 -15.65 -23.35 2.11
CA PRO A 145 -16.56 -24.36 1.55
C PRO A 145 -17.35 -23.82 0.36
N GLY A 146 -17.28 -24.51 -0.77
CA GLY A 146 -17.93 -24.14 -2.02
C GLY A 146 -17.17 -23.11 -2.87
N VAL A 147 -16.16 -22.45 -2.32
CA VAL A 147 -15.33 -21.45 -3.03
C VAL A 147 -13.95 -22.00 -3.38
N GLY A 148 -13.34 -22.80 -2.49
CA GLY A 148 -11.99 -23.32 -2.66
C GLY A 148 -10.96 -22.63 -1.79
N GLU A 149 -9.68 -22.71 -2.16
CA GLU A 149 -8.60 -22.05 -1.42
C GLU A 149 -8.54 -20.56 -1.77
N VAL A 150 -8.54 -19.70 -0.74
CA VAL A 150 -8.48 -18.25 -0.84
C VAL A 150 -7.52 -17.67 0.18
N SER A 151 -6.88 -16.55 -0.15
CA SER A 151 -6.13 -15.74 0.81
C SER A 151 -7.05 -14.67 1.37
N VAL A 152 -7.39 -14.72 2.66
CA VAL A 152 -8.30 -13.77 3.30
C VAL A 152 -7.52 -12.79 4.15
N TRP A 153 -7.76 -11.50 3.90
CA TRP A 153 -7.11 -10.36 4.54
C TRP A 153 -8.18 -9.58 5.32
N ASP A 154 -8.10 -9.61 6.65
CA ASP A 154 -9.01 -8.87 7.54
C ASP A 154 -8.32 -7.59 8.01
N PHE A 155 -8.77 -6.46 7.47
CA PHE A 155 -8.22 -5.15 7.77
C PHE A 155 -8.88 -4.57 9.02
N ALA A 156 -8.08 -4.10 9.96
CA ALA A 156 -8.56 -3.34 11.11
C ALA A 156 -9.36 -2.09 10.70
N GLY A 157 -10.35 -1.70 11.50
CA GLY A 157 -11.27 -0.59 11.18
C GLY A 157 -10.82 0.76 11.72
N GLN A 158 -9.77 0.79 12.54
CA GLN A 158 -9.20 1.97 13.18
C GLN A 158 -8.45 2.83 12.15
N ALA A 159 -8.57 4.16 12.28
CA ALA A 159 -8.02 5.10 11.32
C ALA A 159 -6.47 5.11 11.32
N GLU A 160 -5.84 4.82 12.45
CA GLU A 160 -4.39 4.78 12.63
C GLU A 160 -3.72 3.76 11.70
N TYR A 161 -4.40 2.64 11.41
CA TYR A 161 -3.89 1.61 10.51
C TYR A 161 -4.02 1.96 9.03
N ALA A 162 -4.76 3.01 8.66
CA ALA A 162 -4.99 3.35 7.25
C ALA A 162 -3.67 3.62 6.49
N VAL A 163 -2.65 4.14 7.17
CA VAL A 163 -1.29 4.35 6.62
C VAL A 163 -0.69 3.03 6.16
N THR A 164 -0.70 1.99 7.00
CA THR A 164 -0.11 0.68 6.70
C THR A 164 -1.02 -0.15 5.79
N HIS A 165 -2.35 0.02 5.87
CA HIS A 165 -3.30 -0.61 4.95
C HIS A 165 -3.01 -0.26 3.50
N SER A 166 -2.65 1.00 3.21
CA SER A 166 -2.34 1.45 1.86
C SER A 166 -1.22 0.64 1.18
N MET A 167 -0.34 0.02 1.97
CA MET A 167 0.77 -0.82 1.48
C MET A 167 0.32 -2.20 0.97
N PHE A 168 -0.88 -2.64 1.33
CA PHE A 168 -1.40 -3.95 0.93
C PHE A 168 -2.54 -3.86 -0.09
N MET A 169 -3.16 -2.68 -0.23
CA MET A 169 -4.37 -2.49 -1.03
C MET A 169 -4.17 -2.67 -2.53
N ASP A 170 -2.96 -2.46 -3.08
CA ASP A 170 -2.66 -2.75 -4.48
C ASP A 170 -2.29 -4.23 -4.71
N ALA A 171 -3.22 -5.15 -4.45
CA ALA A 171 -3.05 -6.58 -4.73
C ALA A 171 -3.83 -7.08 -5.98
N GLU A 172 -3.14 -7.70 -6.95
CA GLU A 172 -3.79 -8.38 -8.10
C GLU A 172 -4.67 -9.57 -7.67
N ASN A 173 -5.62 -9.97 -8.53
CA ASN A 173 -6.53 -11.10 -8.31
C ASN A 173 -7.27 -10.99 -6.96
N THR A 174 -7.81 -9.82 -6.67
CA THR A 174 -8.43 -9.49 -5.37
C THR A 174 -9.89 -9.10 -5.54
N VAL A 175 -10.73 -9.61 -4.63
CA VAL A 175 -12.10 -9.15 -4.41
C VAL A 175 -12.15 -8.40 -3.09
N PHE A 176 -12.73 -7.20 -3.09
CA PHE A 176 -12.91 -6.39 -1.89
C PHE A 176 -14.32 -6.57 -1.35
N ILE A 177 -14.45 -6.90 -0.08
CA ILE A 177 -15.70 -6.91 0.67
C ILE A 177 -15.65 -5.72 1.63
N VAL A 178 -16.55 -4.77 1.45
CA VAL A 178 -16.68 -3.59 2.33
C VAL A 178 -17.91 -3.79 3.23
N LEU A 179 -17.67 -3.95 4.53
CA LEU A 179 -18.71 -4.11 5.54
C LEU A 179 -19.09 -2.76 6.11
N TYR A 180 -20.38 -2.57 6.33
CA TYR A 180 -20.93 -1.42 7.05
C TYR A 180 -22.09 -1.87 7.93
N ASN A 181 -22.29 -1.17 9.04
CA ASN A 181 -23.36 -1.49 9.97
C ASN A 181 -24.70 -0.95 9.44
N ILE A 182 -25.71 -1.82 9.29
CA ILE A 182 -27.02 -1.41 8.80
C ILE A 182 -27.80 -0.54 9.79
N THR A 183 -27.44 -0.58 11.08
CA THR A 183 -28.11 0.20 12.13
C THR A 183 -27.64 1.65 12.19
N ASP A 184 -26.49 1.96 11.59
CA ASP A 184 -25.98 3.32 11.50
C ASP A 184 -26.97 4.24 10.77
N ASN A 185 -26.98 5.50 11.19
CA ASN A 185 -27.77 6.53 10.50
C ASN A 185 -27.27 6.69 9.06
N LYS A 186 -28.15 7.15 8.16
CA LYS A 186 -27.88 7.25 6.72
C LYS A 186 -26.54 7.95 6.42
N LYS A 187 -26.31 9.11 7.03
CA LYS A 187 -25.13 9.94 6.78
C LYS A 187 -23.85 9.21 7.19
N THR A 188 -23.79 8.67 8.41
CA THR A 188 -22.62 7.93 8.90
C THR A 188 -22.33 6.72 8.03
N ARG A 189 -23.37 5.93 7.71
CA ARG A 189 -23.24 4.74 6.86
C ARG A 189 -22.68 5.07 5.48
N GLU A 190 -23.26 6.07 4.81
CA GLU A 190 -22.80 6.49 3.48
C GLU A 190 -21.39 7.06 3.52
N GLN A 191 -21.05 7.87 4.54
CA GLN A 191 -19.70 8.42 4.70
C GLN A 191 -18.64 7.34 4.90
N GLN A 192 -18.92 6.33 5.73
CA GLN A 192 -18.01 5.22 5.97
C GLN A 192 -17.78 4.40 4.70
N VAL A 193 -18.86 4.01 4.00
CA VAL A 193 -18.75 3.25 2.75
C VAL A 193 -18.01 4.06 1.69
N THR A 194 -18.36 5.35 1.53
CA THR A 194 -17.68 6.26 0.58
C THR A 194 -16.19 6.35 0.88
N TRP A 195 -15.79 6.49 2.15
CA TRP A 195 -14.39 6.56 2.52
C TRP A 195 -13.62 5.29 2.11
N TRP A 196 -14.16 4.10 2.38
CA TRP A 196 -13.52 2.84 1.99
C TRP A 196 -13.43 2.68 0.46
N LEU A 197 -14.47 3.07 -0.29
CA LEU A 197 -14.45 3.00 -1.75
C LEU A 197 -13.46 3.99 -2.37
N CYS A 198 -13.40 5.23 -1.87
CA CYS A 198 -12.39 6.20 -2.24
C CYS A 198 -10.98 5.69 -1.90
N PHE A 199 -10.79 5.01 -0.76
CA PHE A 199 -9.51 4.47 -0.35
C PHE A 199 -9.05 3.31 -1.24
N ILE A 200 -9.96 2.39 -1.58
CA ILE A 200 -9.73 1.32 -2.55
C ILE A 200 -9.36 1.92 -3.90
N LYS A 201 -10.13 2.90 -4.41
CA LYS A 201 -9.83 3.59 -5.67
C LYS A 201 -8.44 4.24 -5.65
N ALA A 202 -8.11 4.98 -4.59
CA ALA A 202 -6.83 5.70 -4.47
C ALA A 202 -5.62 4.75 -4.45
N CYS A 203 -5.77 3.55 -3.87
CA CYS A 203 -4.71 2.54 -3.86
C CYS A 203 -4.66 1.68 -5.14
N ASN A 204 -5.63 1.81 -6.06
CA ASN A 204 -5.74 0.98 -7.26
C ASN A 204 -5.89 1.82 -8.54
N PRO A 205 -5.00 2.79 -8.82
CA PRO A 205 -5.20 3.80 -9.85
C PRO A 205 -5.21 3.26 -11.29
N ASN A 206 -4.63 2.09 -11.52
CA ASN A 206 -4.46 1.50 -12.85
C ASN A 206 -5.45 0.37 -13.18
N ARG A 207 -6.48 0.16 -12.33
CA ARG A 207 -7.45 -0.92 -12.49
C ARG A 207 -8.81 -0.56 -11.90
N GLN A 208 -9.83 -1.34 -12.24
CA GLN A 208 -11.14 -1.29 -11.61
C GLN A 208 -11.33 -2.49 -10.67
N PRO A 209 -11.11 -2.32 -9.35
CA PRO A 209 -11.35 -3.35 -8.35
C PRO A 209 -12.77 -3.92 -8.37
N ASP A 210 -12.89 -5.23 -8.14
CA ASP A 210 -14.17 -5.90 -7.90
C ASP A 210 -14.57 -5.73 -6.43
N VAL A 211 -15.76 -5.17 -6.18
CA VAL A 211 -16.22 -4.81 -4.83
C VAL A 211 -17.59 -5.41 -4.52
N ILE A 212 -17.74 -5.97 -3.32
CA ILE A 212 -18.99 -6.45 -2.76
C ILE A 212 -19.29 -5.62 -1.51
N LEU A 213 -20.48 -5.03 -1.45
CA LEU A 213 -20.96 -4.32 -0.27
C LEU A 213 -21.78 -5.28 0.60
N VAL A 214 -21.48 -5.32 1.91
CA VAL A 214 -22.18 -6.19 2.87
C VAL A 214 -22.68 -5.36 4.04
N ALA A 215 -24.00 -5.29 4.19
CA ALA A 215 -24.65 -4.71 5.35
C ALA A 215 -24.63 -5.72 6.51
N SER A 216 -23.87 -5.43 7.56
CA SER A 216 -23.78 -6.26 8.77
C SER A 216 -24.90 -5.94 9.77
N ASN A 217 -24.97 -6.71 10.86
CA ASN A 217 -25.89 -6.49 11.99
C ASN A 217 -27.37 -6.54 11.60
N ALA A 218 -27.71 -7.38 10.62
CA ALA A 218 -29.09 -7.56 10.16
C ALA A 218 -30.07 -8.01 11.25
N ASP A 219 -29.56 -8.65 12.31
CA ASP A 219 -30.33 -9.09 13.47
C ASP A 219 -30.90 -7.95 14.32
N GLN A 220 -30.43 -6.71 14.10
CA GLN A 220 -30.78 -5.53 14.88
C GLN A 220 -31.72 -4.56 14.13
N VAL A 221 -32.18 -4.94 12.94
CA VAL A 221 -33.07 -4.12 12.12
C VAL A 221 -34.21 -4.97 11.57
N ASP A 222 -35.36 -4.37 11.30
CA ASP A 222 -36.42 -5.03 10.54
C ASP A 222 -35.87 -5.48 9.16
N PRO A 223 -36.13 -6.73 8.71
CA PRO A 223 -35.56 -7.24 7.47
C PRO A 223 -35.91 -6.41 6.22
N THR A 224 -37.13 -5.89 6.13
CA THR A 224 -37.59 -5.10 4.97
C THR A 224 -36.88 -3.75 4.97
N ILE A 225 -36.88 -3.07 6.12
CA ILE A 225 -36.19 -1.78 6.29
C ILE A 225 -34.69 -1.93 6.04
N GLY A 226 -34.07 -3.00 6.54
CA GLY A 226 -32.66 -3.30 6.33
C GLY A 226 -32.33 -3.51 4.86
N GLN A 227 -33.15 -4.25 4.13
CA GLN A 227 -33.02 -4.47 2.69
C GLN A 227 -33.15 -3.17 1.90
N ASP A 228 -34.20 -2.37 2.14
CA ASP A 228 -34.41 -1.10 1.44
C ASP A 228 -33.24 -0.12 1.65
N ARG A 229 -32.75 -0.04 2.90
CA ARG A 229 -31.59 0.80 3.25
C ARG A 229 -30.32 0.33 2.54
N ALA A 230 -30.08 -0.97 2.49
CA ALA A 230 -28.91 -1.52 1.83
C ALA A 230 -28.97 -1.35 0.30
N ALA A 231 -30.15 -1.56 -0.31
CA ALA A 231 -30.38 -1.34 -1.72
C ALA A 231 -30.06 0.11 -2.14
N LEU A 232 -30.49 1.09 -1.34
CA LEU A 232 -30.18 2.50 -1.59
C LEU A 232 -28.67 2.78 -1.54
N VAL A 233 -27.95 2.18 -0.59
CA VAL A 233 -26.48 2.32 -0.50
C VAL A 233 -25.82 1.72 -1.75
N VAL A 234 -26.17 0.49 -2.14
CA VAL A 234 -25.63 -0.17 -3.34
C VAL A 234 -25.87 0.68 -4.59
N GLN A 235 -27.11 1.15 -4.80
CA GLN A 235 -27.46 1.98 -5.94
C GLN A 235 -26.67 3.29 -5.98
N THR A 236 -26.55 3.97 -4.83
CA THR A 236 -25.81 5.23 -4.71
C THR A 236 -24.34 5.02 -5.04
N MET A 237 -23.70 4.02 -4.43
CA MET A 237 -22.27 3.74 -4.63
C MET A 237 -21.96 3.26 -6.05
N GLN A 238 -22.83 2.43 -6.65
CA GLN A 238 -22.70 2.04 -8.06
C GLN A 238 -22.76 3.24 -9.00
N THR A 239 -23.63 4.21 -8.70
CA THR A 239 -23.76 5.43 -9.51
C THR A 239 -22.54 6.32 -9.36
N GLU A 240 -22.08 6.54 -8.12
CA GLU A 240 -20.96 7.44 -7.85
C GLU A 240 -19.60 6.88 -8.31
N PHE A 241 -19.41 5.57 -8.26
CA PHE A 241 -18.13 4.92 -8.58
C PHE A 241 -18.13 4.12 -9.89
N LYS A 242 -19.14 4.30 -10.75
CA LYS A 242 -19.39 3.50 -11.96
C LYS A 242 -18.15 3.31 -12.86
N ASP A 243 -17.38 4.37 -13.08
CA ASP A 243 -16.22 4.36 -13.98
C ASP A 243 -14.92 3.94 -13.29
N HIS A 244 -14.97 3.67 -11.98
CA HIS A 244 -13.81 3.47 -11.12
C HIS A 244 -13.78 2.10 -10.46
N LEU A 245 -14.93 1.56 -10.04
CA LEU A 245 -15.04 0.32 -9.29
C LEU A 245 -16.12 -0.58 -9.89
N ARG A 246 -15.88 -1.89 -9.94
CA ARG A 246 -16.88 -2.90 -10.32
C ARG A 246 -17.63 -3.36 -9.08
N ILE A 247 -18.59 -2.53 -8.65
CA ILE A 247 -19.43 -2.80 -7.47
C ILE A 247 -20.58 -3.74 -7.85
N SER A 248 -20.69 -4.87 -7.14
CA SER A 248 -21.79 -5.83 -7.28
C SER A 248 -23.16 -5.18 -7.00
N ASP A 249 -24.16 -5.53 -7.80
CA ASP A 249 -25.56 -5.10 -7.67
C ASP A 249 -26.34 -5.86 -6.59
N GLU A 250 -25.85 -7.04 -6.20
CA GLU A 250 -26.41 -7.85 -5.13
C GLU A 250 -26.49 -7.11 -3.78
N VAL A 251 -27.68 -7.09 -3.20
CA VAL A 251 -27.94 -6.50 -1.88
C VAL A 251 -27.83 -7.59 -0.80
N ILE A 252 -26.71 -7.57 -0.06
CA ILE A 252 -26.42 -8.54 1.00
C ILE A 252 -26.58 -7.86 2.36
N VAL A 253 -27.61 -8.27 3.10
CA VAL A 253 -27.88 -7.83 4.48
C VAL A 253 -27.85 -9.04 5.38
N MET A 254 -26.86 -9.14 6.28
CA MET A 254 -26.61 -10.37 7.03
C MET A 254 -26.15 -10.18 8.48
N ASP A 255 -26.50 -11.16 9.32
CA ASP A 255 -25.83 -11.40 10.59
C ASP A 255 -24.56 -12.22 10.33
N CYS A 256 -23.39 -11.56 10.43
CA CYS A 256 -22.09 -12.14 10.14
C CYS A 256 -21.70 -13.32 11.06
N ARG A 257 -22.43 -13.56 12.17
CA ARG A 257 -22.20 -14.71 13.06
C ARG A 257 -22.76 -16.02 12.49
N ARG A 258 -23.69 -15.94 11.53
CA ARG A 258 -24.41 -17.11 10.99
C ARG A 258 -23.73 -17.62 9.71
N THR A 259 -23.58 -18.94 9.60
CA THR A 259 -22.82 -19.58 8.50
C THR A 259 -23.69 -20.33 7.49
N ARG A 260 -24.94 -20.65 7.84
CA ARG A 260 -25.89 -21.44 7.03
C ARG A 260 -27.13 -20.61 6.77
N THR A 261 -26.98 -19.56 5.97
CA THR A 261 -28.08 -18.66 5.61
C THR A 261 -28.03 -18.38 4.10
N PRO A 262 -29.17 -18.05 3.48
CA PRO A 262 -29.21 -17.69 2.06
C PRO A 262 -28.28 -16.53 1.70
N GLU A 263 -28.04 -15.59 2.61
CA GLU A 263 -27.13 -14.45 2.44
C GLU A 263 -25.67 -14.93 2.33
N MET A 264 -25.26 -15.86 3.20
CA MET A 264 -23.90 -16.43 3.16
C MET A 264 -23.69 -17.26 1.89
N ASP A 265 -24.71 -18.00 1.45
CA ASP A 265 -24.65 -18.78 0.22
C ASP A 265 -24.57 -17.88 -1.02
N ARG A 266 -25.31 -16.76 -1.03
CA ARG A 266 -25.19 -15.71 -2.06
C ARG A 266 -23.80 -15.08 -2.07
N LEU A 267 -23.26 -14.70 -0.91
CA LEU A 267 -21.90 -14.14 -0.81
C LEU A 267 -20.86 -15.12 -1.37
N LYS A 268 -20.93 -16.39 -1.00
CA LYS A 268 -20.03 -17.43 -1.54
C LYS A 268 -20.20 -17.62 -3.04
N SER A 269 -21.43 -17.59 -3.54
CA SER A 269 -21.72 -17.69 -4.98
C SER A 269 -21.11 -16.52 -5.76
N LEU A 270 -21.14 -15.31 -5.21
CA LEU A 270 -20.45 -14.15 -5.80
C LEU A 270 -18.93 -14.33 -5.80
N LEU A 271 -18.36 -14.79 -4.69
CA LEU A 271 -16.93 -15.09 -4.61
C LEU A 271 -16.50 -16.15 -5.62
N VAL A 272 -17.31 -17.20 -5.85
CA VAL A 272 -17.06 -18.18 -6.91
C VAL A 272 -17.09 -17.53 -8.28
N ARG A 273 -18.13 -16.75 -8.58
CA ARG A 273 -18.32 -16.10 -9.89
C ARG A 273 -17.17 -15.14 -10.22
N ILE A 274 -16.89 -14.20 -9.31
CA ILE A 274 -15.82 -13.21 -9.50
C ILE A 274 -14.45 -13.90 -9.46
N GLY A 275 -14.24 -14.81 -8.51
CA GLY A 275 -12.99 -15.57 -8.37
C GLY A 275 -12.66 -16.41 -9.61
N ALA A 276 -13.65 -17.05 -10.24
CA ALA A 276 -13.44 -17.79 -11.49
C ALA A 276 -12.95 -16.88 -12.63
N ALA A 277 -13.52 -15.67 -12.77
CA ALA A 277 -13.08 -14.69 -13.76
C ALA A 277 -11.65 -14.20 -13.48
N LEU A 278 -11.30 -13.93 -12.22
CA LEU A 278 -9.94 -13.56 -11.82
C LEU A 278 -8.93 -14.67 -12.14
N ILE A 279 -9.24 -15.91 -11.75
CA ILE A 279 -8.36 -17.07 -12.00
C ILE A 279 -8.20 -17.36 -13.49
N GLN A 280 -9.20 -17.08 -14.33
CA GLN A 280 -9.12 -17.29 -15.77
C GLN A 280 -8.02 -16.43 -16.43
N HIS A 281 -7.84 -15.20 -15.94
CA HIS A 281 -6.83 -14.26 -16.43
C HIS A 281 -5.54 -14.26 -15.61
N GLN A 282 -5.47 -15.08 -14.56
CA GLN A 282 -4.31 -15.18 -13.70
C GLN A 282 -3.10 -15.75 -14.45
N ARG A 283 -1.97 -15.04 -14.34
CA ARG A 283 -0.69 -15.48 -14.90
C ARG A 283 -0.23 -16.77 -14.23
N ASN A 284 0.41 -17.66 -15.01
CA ASN A 284 1.03 -18.85 -14.46
C ASN A 284 2.19 -18.47 -13.52
N MET A 285 2.33 -19.22 -12.43
CA MET A 285 3.40 -19.05 -11.45
C MET A 285 4.66 -19.83 -11.88
N PRO A 286 5.87 -19.26 -11.75
CA PRO A 286 7.10 -19.98 -12.03
C PRO A 286 7.23 -21.24 -11.16
N LYS A 287 7.72 -22.36 -11.72
CA LYS A 287 7.83 -23.62 -10.96
C LYS A 287 8.69 -23.48 -9.70
N LEU A 288 9.75 -22.67 -9.75
CA LEU A 288 10.58 -22.41 -8.57
C LEU A 288 9.79 -21.69 -7.47
N CYS A 289 9.00 -20.67 -7.83
CA CYS A 289 8.13 -19.95 -6.90
C CYS A 289 7.14 -20.89 -6.21
N ALA A 290 6.50 -21.78 -6.97
CA ALA A 290 5.57 -22.77 -6.41
C ALA A 290 6.28 -23.76 -5.46
N LYS A 291 7.51 -24.19 -5.79
CA LYS A 291 8.34 -25.02 -4.89
C LYS A 291 8.69 -24.28 -3.59
N ILE A 292 9.09 -23.01 -3.68
CA ILE A 292 9.40 -22.15 -2.52
C ILE A 292 8.17 -22.06 -1.63
N MET A 293 7.01 -21.69 -2.18
CA MET A 293 5.75 -21.56 -1.43
C MET A 293 5.39 -22.82 -0.65
N LYS A 294 5.57 -24.00 -1.26
CA LYS A 294 5.32 -25.29 -0.59
C LYS A 294 6.22 -25.52 0.63
N HIS A 295 7.43 -24.94 0.65
CA HIS A 295 8.40 -25.11 1.73
C HIS A 295 8.38 -23.98 2.77
N LEU A 296 7.77 -22.83 2.49
CA LEU A 296 7.67 -21.71 3.44
C LEU A 296 7.18 -22.15 4.83
N PRO A 297 6.12 -22.98 4.99
CA PRO A 297 5.68 -23.39 6.32
C PRO A 297 6.72 -24.19 7.11
N LYS A 298 7.58 -24.95 6.41
CA LYS A 298 8.68 -25.70 7.03
C LYS A 298 9.81 -24.74 7.42
N TRP A 299 10.20 -23.82 6.54
CA TRP A 299 11.26 -22.85 6.83
C TRP A 299 10.91 -21.92 7.99
N CYS A 300 9.68 -21.40 8.04
CA CYS A 300 9.18 -20.63 9.17
C CYS A 300 9.25 -21.36 10.53
N LYS A 301 9.28 -22.70 10.53
CA LYS A 301 9.36 -23.50 11.76
C LYS A 301 10.77 -23.92 12.13
N SER A 302 11.66 -24.07 11.15
CA SER A 302 12.94 -24.76 11.32
C SER A 302 14.17 -23.92 11.00
N LYS A 303 14.00 -22.78 10.33
CA LYS A 303 15.09 -21.94 9.81
C LYS A 303 15.04 -20.51 10.33
N THR A 304 13.99 -20.16 11.09
CA THR A 304 13.79 -18.82 11.65
C THR A 304 13.58 -18.90 13.15
N SER A 305 13.78 -17.79 13.85
CA SER A 305 13.43 -17.68 15.27
C SER A 305 11.92 -17.85 15.47
N THR A 306 11.52 -18.42 16.61
CA THR A 306 10.12 -18.79 16.92
C THR A 306 9.11 -17.68 16.63
N ASN A 307 9.46 -16.43 16.96
CA ASN A 307 8.57 -15.27 16.81
C ASN A 307 8.91 -14.37 15.61
N CYS A 308 10.01 -14.62 14.90
CA CYS A 308 10.51 -13.78 13.81
C CYS A 308 10.73 -14.64 12.55
N PRO A 309 9.72 -14.78 11.67
CA PRO A 309 9.76 -15.59 10.45
C PRO A 309 10.50 -14.86 9.32
N VAL A 310 11.71 -14.41 9.59
CA VAL A 310 12.56 -13.63 8.67
C VAL A 310 13.85 -14.40 8.39
N LEU A 311 14.27 -14.40 7.13
CA LEU A 311 15.59 -14.85 6.69
C LEU A 311 16.34 -13.70 6.04
N MET A 312 17.63 -13.62 6.31
CA MET A 312 18.53 -12.78 5.52
C MET A 312 18.80 -13.46 4.17
N TRP A 313 19.14 -12.65 3.17
CA TRP A 313 19.35 -13.12 1.80
C TRP A 313 20.31 -14.31 1.68
N PRO A 314 21.49 -14.34 2.34
CA PRO A 314 22.41 -15.47 2.23
C PRO A 314 21.80 -16.80 2.69
N ASP A 315 21.02 -16.77 3.78
CA ASP A 315 20.34 -17.96 4.31
C ASP A 315 19.20 -18.40 3.39
N PHE A 316 18.41 -17.46 2.88
CA PHE A 316 17.36 -17.77 1.91
C PHE A 316 17.93 -18.40 0.63
N VAL A 317 19.04 -17.87 0.10
CA VAL A 317 19.74 -18.45 -1.07
C VAL A 317 20.19 -19.88 -0.76
N LYS A 318 20.74 -20.12 0.43
CA LYS A 318 21.17 -21.46 0.85
C LYS A 318 20.00 -22.44 0.86
N GLU A 319 18.88 -22.09 1.48
CA GLU A 319 17.69 -22.94 1.55
C GLU A 319 17.09 -23.23 0.17
N VAL A 320 17.09 -22.24 -0.74
CA VAL A 320 16.58 -22.45 -2.10
C VAL A 320 17.53 -23.32 -2.92
N LYS A 321 18.85 -23.23 -2.72
CA LYS A 321 19.83 -24.13 -3.35
C LYS A 321 19.67 -25.59 -2.93
N GLU A 322 19.09 -25.87 -1.77
CA GLU A 322 18.69 -27.24 -1.39
C GLU A 322 17.51 -27.76 -2.23
N LEU A 323 16.63 -26.87 -2.70
CA LEU A 323 15.50 -27.23 -3.58
C LEU A 323 15.89 -27.31 -5.06
N ASP A 324 16.83 -26.46 -5.47
CA ASP A 324 17.36 -26.38 -6.83
C ASP A 324 18.83 -25.96 -6.79
N ARG A 325 19.71 -26.96 -6.91
CA ARG A 325 21.17 -26.77 -6.79
C ARG A 325 21.75 -25.82 -7.85
N PHE A 326 21.09 -25.67 -9.00
CA PHE A 326 21.61 -24.90 -10.13
C PHE A 326 20.98 -23.52 -10.25
N VAL A 327 20.12 -23.13 -9.30
CA VAL A 327 19.51 -21.80 -9.28
C VAL A 327 20.58 -20.72 -9.20
N THR A 328 20.52 -19.78 -10.14
CA THR A 328 21.36 -18.59 -10.11
C THR A 328 20.75 -17.55 -9.18
N GLU A 329 21.58 -16.70 -8.59
CA GLU A 329 21.09 -15.67 -7.68
C GLU A 329 20.23 -14.62 -8.39
N ASP A 330 20.56 -14.27 -9.65
CA ASP A 330 19.73 -13.38 -10.48
C ASP A 330 18.32 -13.96 -10.71
N PHE A 331 18.24 -15.26 -11.05
CA PHE A 331 16.97 -15.95 -11.21
C PHE A 331 16.18 -16.00 -9.90
N LEU A 332 16.87 -16.21 -8.78
CA LEU A 332 16.24 -16.19 -7.47
C LEU A 332 15.73 -14.79 -7.09
N LYS A 333 16.48 -13.71 -7.36
CA LYS A 333 16.01 -12.33 -7.13
C LYS A 333 14.74 -12.04 -7.94
N LYS A 334 14.68 -12.46 -9.20
CA LYS A 334 13.47 -12.35 -10.04
C LYS A 334 12.30 -13.16 -9.46
N SER A 335 12.57 -14.38 -9.01
CA SER A 335 11.57 -15.26 -8.38
C SER A 335 11.04 -14.70 -7.06
N SER A 336 11.91 -14.14 -6.21
CA SER A 336 11.55 -13.49 -4.95
C SER A 336 10.73 -12.23 -5.18
N ARG A 337 11.10 -11.41 -6.18
CA ARG A 337 10.25 -10.28 -6.61
C ARG A 337 8.89 -10.76 -7.07
N PHE A 338 8.81 -11.82 -7.88
CA PHE A 338 7.52 -12.36 -8.31
C PHE A 338 6.64 -12.77 -7.11
N LEU A 339 7.20 -13.49 -6.13
CA LEU A 339 6.49 -13.86 -4.90
C LEU A 339 6.11 -12.66 -4.03
N HIS A 340 6.93 -11.60 -4.03
CA HIS A 340 6.63 -10.34 -3.36
C HIS A 340 5.42 -9.63 -3.96
N HIS A 341 5.33 -9.52 -5.29
CA HIS A 341 4.15 -8.92 -5.95
C HIS A 341 2.88 -9.73 -5.69
N LEU A 342 3.00 -11.05 -5.50
CA LEU A 342 1.88 -11.90 -5.08
C LEU A 342 1.57 -11.83 -3.58
N ALA A 343 2.39 -11.12 -2.79
CA ALA A 343 2.31 -11.04 -1.33
C ALA A 343 2.37 -12.42 -0.63
N GLU A 344 3.16 -13.35 -1.19
CA GLU A 344 3.43 -14.66 -0.57
C GLU A 344 4.60 -14.57 0.42
N ILE A 345 5.59 -13.74 0.08
CA ILE A 345 6.71 -13.33 0.93
C ILE A 345 6.88 -11.82 0.78
N LEU A 346 7.72 -11.19 1.60
CA LEU A 346 8.22 -9.85 1.31
C LEU A 346 9.72 -9.91 1.04
N PHE A 347 10.14 -9.31 -0.07
CA PHE A 347 11.53 -9.21 -0.46
C PHE A 347 11.94 -7.74 -0.41
N ILE A 348 12.70 -7.38 0.62
CA ILE A 348 13.10 -6.01 0.91
C ILE A 348 14.59 -5.92 0.63
N THR A 349 15.02 -4.87 -0.07
CA THR A 349 16.42 -4.70 -0.50
C THR A 349 16.95 -3.38 0.05
N PRO A 350 17.38 -3.33 1.32
CA PRO A 350 17.94 -2.12 1.91
C PRO A 350 19.19 -1.66 1.16
N ALA A 351 19.47 -0.36 1.21
CA ALA A 351 20.63 0.21 0.51
C ALA A 351 21.99 -0.16 1.15
N THR A 352 21.99 -0.43 2.46
CA THR A 352 23.21 -0.56 3.28
C THR A 352 23.43 -1.95 3.87
N SER A 353 22.49 -2.89 3.67
CA SER A 353 22.55 -4.23 4.25
C SER A 353 22.03 -5.30 3.30
N ASP A 354 22.22 -6.57 3.68
CA ASP A 354 21.70 -7.70 2.92
C ASP A 354 20.17 -7.62 2.79
N SER A 355 19.66 -8.13 1.68
CA SER A 355 18.22 -8.16 1.47
C SER A 355 17.51 -9.04 2.51
N ILE A 356 16.31 -8.63 2.89
CA ILE A 356 15.52 -9.25 3.95
C ILE A 356 14.35 -10.00 3.31
N ILE A 357 14.12 -11.24 3.75
CA ILE A 357 13.01 -12.07 3.31
C ILE A 357 12.07 -12.32 4.48
N VAL A 358 10.90 -11.66 4.47
CA VAL A 358 9.82 -11.96 5.41
C VAL A 358 9.02 -13.13 4.85
N LEU A 359 9.14 -14.31 5.46
CA LEU A 359 8.51 -15.55 4.99
C LEU A 359 7.02 -15.62 5.29
N LYS A 360 6.54 -14.84 6.26
CA LYS A 360 5.14 -14.81 6.68
C LYS A 360 4.63 -13.36 6.73
N PRO A 361 3.98 -12.85 5.67
CA PRO A 361 3.46 -11.48 5.63
C PRO A 361 2.55 -11.11 6.80
N ASN A 362 1.78 -12.06 7.34
CA ASN A 362 0.94 -11.85 8.53
C ASN A 362 1.72 -11.35 9.76
N TRP A 363 2.98 -11.78 9.92
CA TRP A 363 3.83 -11.33 11.01
C TRP A 363 4.13 -9.83 10.89
N LEU A 364 4.36 -9.32 9.67
CA LEU A 364 4.52 -7.89 9.44
C LEU A 364 3.19 -7.16 9.70
N GLY A 365 2.08 -7.68 9.16
CA GLY A 365 0.75 -7.04 9.26
C GLY A 365 0.24 -6.87 10.69
N THR A 366 0.43 -7.87 11.55
CA THR A 366 -0.07 -7.86 12.94
C THR A 366 1.03 -7.58 13.97
N GLY A 367 2.21 -8.19 13.81
CA GLY A 367 3.31 -8.12 14.78
C GLY A 367 4.10 -6.81 14.70
N VAL A 368 4.30 -6.26 13.50
CA VAL A 368 5.06 -5.01 13.30
C VAL A 368 4.11 -3.84 13.09
N PHE A 369 3.34 -3.84 11.99
CA PHE A 369 2.42 -2.75 11.64
C PHE A 369 1.27 -2.63 12.63
N GLY A 370 0.74 -3.76 13.10
CA GLY A 370 -0.30 -3.81 14.11
C GLY A 370 0.12 -3.19 15.44
N ARG A 371 1.42 -3.22 15.81
CA ARG A 371 1.93 -2.58 17.04
C ARG A 371 2.37 -1.14 16.83
N VAL A 372 3.05 -0.85 15.71
CA VAL A 372 3.55 0.50 15.44
C VAL A 372 2.42 1.51 15.29
N MET A 373 1.30 1.11 14.68
CA MET A 373 0.11 1.96 14.50
C MET A 373 -1.01 1.65 15.50
N ALA A 374 -0.69 0.95 16.59
CA ALA A 374 -1.68 0.59 17.59
C ALA A 374 -2.28 1.85 18.25
N PRO A 375 -3.62 1.96 18.35
CA PRO A 375 -4.27 2.97 19.18
C PRO A 375 -3.84 2.87 20.65
N ASP A 376 -4.02 3.95 21.41
CA ASP A 376 -3.62 4.04 22.83
C ASP A 376 -4.30 3.03 23.77
N TYR A 377 -5.48 2.53 23.39
CA TYR A 377 -6.20 1.50 24.14
C TYR A 377 -5.73 0.06 23.85
N PHE A 378 -4.79 -0.14 22.92
CA PHE A 378 -4.19 -1.46 22.69
C PHE A 378 -3.01 -1.71 23.65
N ASP A 379 -2.84 -2.98 24.00
CA ASP A 379 -1.63 -3.43 24.70
C ASP A 379 -0.39 -3.18 23.84
N ASN A 380 0.72 -2.82 24.49
CA ASN A 380 2.00 -2.53 23.83
C ASN A 380 1.93 -1.45 22.74
N HIS A 381 1.00 -0.49 22.82
CA HIS A 381 1.06 0.70 21.99
C HIS A 381 2.35 1.50 22.26
N LEU A 382 2.78 2.27 21.25
CA LEU A 382 3.95 3.13 21.35
C LEU A 382 3.63 4.40 22.14
N ASN A 383 4.40 4.62 23.20
CA ASN A 383 4.46 5.90 23.88
C ASN A 383 5.34 6.87 23.08
N ARG A 384 4.97 8.15 23.12
CA ARG A 384 5.69 9.23 22.45
C ARG A 384 6.02 10.33 23.45
N THR A 385 7.11 11.03 23.20
CA THR A 385 7.45 12.25 23.95
C THR A 385 6.41 13.34 23.68
N SER A 386 6.46 14.44 24.44
CA SER A 386 5.62 15.62 24.19
C SER A 386 5.82 16.23 22.80
N GLU A 387 6.96 15.94 22.16
CA GLU A 387 7.32 16.40 20.81
C GLU A 387 7.04 15.35 19.72
N ASP A 388 6.25 14.31 20.04
CA ASP A 388 5.87 13.21 19.13
C ASP A 388 7.04 12.30 18.67
N PHE A 389 8.19 12.32 19.35
CA PHE A 389 9.28 11.37 19.11
C PHE A 389 9.07 10.03 19.82
N VAL A 390 9.65 8.96 19.25
CA VAL A 390 9.74 7.61 19.84
C VAL A 390 11.22 7.29 20.07
N THR A 391 11.60 6.82 21.25
CA THR A 391 13.00 6.45 21.52
C THR A 391 13.29 5.00 21.11
N ARG A 392 14.57 4.66 20.93
CA ARG A 392 15.00 3.29 20.64
C ARG A 392 14.59 2.31 21.75
N GLU A 393 14.66 2.72 23.02
CA GLU A 393 14.24 1.89 24.16
C GLU A 393 12.74 1.57 24.10
N GLU A 394 11.93 2.53 23.66
CA GLU A 394 10.49 2.34 23.53
C GLU A 394 10.15 1.37 22.39
N LEU A 395 10.86 1.47 21.26
CA LEU A 395 10.76 0.46 20.20
C LEU A 395 11.20 -0.91 20.71
N GLN A 396 12.31 -1.00 21.44
CA GLN A 396 12.76 -2.26 22.04
C GLN A 396 11.71 -2.84 22.99
N ARG A 397 11.09 -2.02 23.84
CA ARG A 397 10.02 -2.44 24.77
C ARG A 397 8.81 -3.01 24.03
N VAL A 398 8.36 -2.34 22.97
CA VAL A 398 7.17 -2.74 22.21
C VAL A 398 7.41 -3.97 21.33
N PHE A 399 8.64 -4.17 20.83
CA PHE A 399 8.94 -5.23 19.86
C PHE A 399 9.81 -6.38 20.40
N GLN A 400 10.17 -6.37 21.70
CA GLN A 400 11.05 -7.38 22.31
C GLN A 400 10.63 -8.84 22.08
N ASP A 401 9.33 -9.13 21.98
CA ASP A 401 8.78 -10.47 21.74
C ASP A 401 8.46 -10.74 20.26
N VAL A 402 8.70 -9.77 19.37
CA VAL A 402 8.43 -9.83 17.92
C VAL A 402 9.70 -10.06 17.12
N ALA A 403 10.71 -9.20 17.31
CA ALA A 403 11.99 -9.24 16.61
C ALA A 403 13.03 -8.35 17.29
N ASP A 404 14.27 -8.51 16.85
CA ASP A 404 15.35 -7.56 17.14
C ASP A 404 14.96 -6.14 16.70
N VAL A 405 15.27 -5.14 17.53
CA VAL A 405 14.84 -3.76 17.30
C VAL A 405 15.48 -3.14 16.06
N ASP A 406 16.72 -3.53 15.72
CA ASP A 406 17.41 -2.98 14.55
C ASP A 406 16.79 -3.51 13.25
N LEU A 407 16.34 -4.77 13.25
CA LEU A 407 15.54 -5.31 12.17
C LEU A 407 14.22 -4.55 12.03
N VAL A 408 13.51 -4.29 13.13
CA VAL A 408 12.25 -3.54 13.11
C VAL A 408 12.46 -2.12 12.59
N ILE A 409 13.47 -1.40 13.07
CA ILE A 409 13.82 -0.05 12.62
C ILE A 409 14.11 -0.07 11.12
N THR A 410 14.93 -1.02 10.66
CA THR A 410 15.25 -1.17 9.23
C THR A 410 13.98 -1.38 8.41
N LEU A 411 13.09 -2.28 8.84
CA LEU A 411 11.82 -2.50 8.15
C LEU A 411 10.96 -1.23 8.11
N LEU A 412 10.79 -0.53 9.24
CA LEU A 412 9.99 0.69 9.30
C LEU A 412 10.55 1.81 8.41
N GLN A 413 11.88 1.93 8.30
CA GLN A 413 12.54 2.88 7.41
C GLN A 413 12.37 2.49 5.93
N GLU A 414 12.55 1.22 5.59
CA GLU A 414 12.36 0.71 4.22
C GLU A 414 10.91 0.83 3.75
N PHE A 415 9.94 0.68 4.66
CA PHE A 415 8.52 0.96 4.41
C PHE A 415 8.15 2.45 4.52
N GLN A 416 9.13 3.33 4.76
CA GLN A 416 8.96 4.78 4.90
C GLN A 416 7.96 5.21 5.99
N LEU A 417 7.78 4.37 7.02
CA LEU A 417 6.92 4.63 8.17
C LEU A 417 7.62 5.46 9.24
N CYS A 418 8.94 5.42 9.30
CA CYS A 418 9.71 6.21 10.25
C CYS A 418 10.99 6.81 9.64
N HIS A 419 11.53 7.80 10.34
CA HIS A 419 12.84 8.37 10.06
C HIS A 419 13.58 8.67 11.38
N THR A 420 14.90 8.49 11.39
CA THR A 420 15.76 8.82 12.54
C THR A 420 15.93 10.34 12.70
N PHE A 421 15.79 10.85 13.92
CA PHE A 421 16.07 12.23 14.26
C PHE A 421 17.53 12.44 14.70
N ASP A 422 18.11 11.52 15.45
CA ASP A 422 19.49 11.60 15.98
C ASP A 422 20.10 10.22 16.29
N ASP A 423 19.64 9.21 15.57
CA ASP A 423 19.97 7.77 15.70
C ASP A 423 19.41 7.08 16.95
N GLU A 424 19.01 7.86 17.96
CA GLU A 424 18.37 7.38 19.19
C GLU A 424 16.85 7.63 19.21
N THR A 425 16.39 8.67 18.52
CA THR A 425 14.98 9.05 18.45
C THR A 425 14.43 8.97 17.02
N TYR A 426 13.16 8.62 16.91
CA TYR A 426 12.48 8.32 15.66
C TYR A 426 11.19 9.12 15.56
N ILE A 427 10.92 9.65 14.37
CA ILE A 427 9.63 10.24 14.03
C ILE A 427 8.83 9.22 13.22
N ILE A 428 7.56 9.06 13.57
CA ILE A 428 6.58 8.25 12.81
C ILE A 428 5.52 9.21 12.28
N PRO A 429 5.65 9.72 11.05
CA PRO A 429 4.80 10.80 10.56
C PRO A 429 3.30 10.50 10.59
N GLY A 430 2.93 9.23 10.37
CA GLY A 430 1.53 8.77 10.44
C GLY A 430 0.88 8.88 11.83
N LEU A 431 1.66 9.11 12.88
CA LEU A 431 1.16 9.24 14.25
C LEU A 431 1.15 10.68 14.76
N LEU A 432 1.73 11.65 14.04
CA LEU A 432 1.85 13.04 14.49
C LEU A 432 0.50 13.63 14.91
N LYS A 433 0.41 14.15 16.14
CA LYS A 433 -0.83 14.73 16.67
C LYS A 433 -0.78 16.25 16.74
N GLN A 434 0.40 16.86 16.73
CA GLN A 434 0.53 18.32 16.83
C GLN A 434 -0.04 19.07 15.62
N ASN A 435 -0.58 20.25 15.87
CA ASN A 435 -0.93 21.23 14.83
C ASN A 435 0.29 22.10 14.48
N MET A 436 0.21 22.84 13.37
CA MET A 436 1.25 23.81 13.01
C MET A 436 1.50 24.80 14.17
N PRO A 437 2.74 24.90 14.69
CA PRO A 437 3.03 25.85 15.76
C PRO A 437 2.90 27.30 15.27
N ASP A 438 2.34 28.19 16.11
CA ASP A 438 1.96 29.56 15.71
C ASP A 438 3.08 30.38 15.05
N LYS A 439 4.32 30.18 15.49
CA LYS A 439 5.48 30.98 15.04
C LYS A 439 6.11 30.45 13.73
N VAL A 440 5.72 29.26 13.29
CA VAL A 440 6.39 28.55 12.19
C VAL A 440 6.14 29.22 10.85
N TRP A 441 4.93 29.73 10.60
CA TRP A 441 4.59 30.40 9.34
C TRP A 441 3.60 31.55 9.54
N LYS A 442 4.10 32.78 9.61
CA LYS A 442 3.29 34.01 9.68
C LYS A 442 3.54 34.92 8.49
N PRO A 443 2.54 35.67 7.98
CA PRO A 443 2.78 36.75 7.04
C PRO A 443 3.85 37.71 7.57
N THR A 444 4.75 38.16 6.70
CA THR A 444 5.78 39.14 7.06
C THR A 444 5.45 40.49 6.45
N THR A 445 5.86 41.56 7.14
CA THR A 445 5.72 42.95 6.67
C THR A 445 6.95 43.44 5.90
N GLU A 446 7.94 42.57 5.68
CA GLU A 446 9.16 42.88 4.93
C GLU A 446 8.83 43.29 3.49
N GLN A 447 9.31 44.46 3.06
CA GLN A 447 8.96 45.04 1.75
C GLN A 447 9.42 44.19 0.55
N LYS A 448 10.48 43.41 0.72
CA LYS A 448 11.05 42.57 -0.35
C LYS A 448 10.51 41.14 -0.35
N VAL A 449 9.54 40.82 0.51
CA VAL A 449 9.02 39.46 0.58
C VAL A 449 8.36 39.07 -0.75
N ILE A 450 8.65 37.85 -1.19
CA ILE A 450 7.96 37.21 -2.30
C ILE A 450 7.37 35.88 -1.84
N TYR A 451 6.22 35.54 -2.40
CA TYR A 451 5.53 34.27 -2.18
C TYR A 451 5.30 33.58 -3.52
N PHE A 452 5.50 32.28 -3.55
CA PHE A 452 5.12 31.39 -4.64
C PHE A 452 4.34 30.24 -4.03
N GLY A 453 3.46 29.64 -4.83
CA GLY A 453 2.85 28.40 -4.40
C GLY A 453 2.14 27.68 -5.53
N LYS A 454 1.84 26.42 -5.26
CA LYS A 454 1.07 25.52 -6.10
C LYS A 454 0.16 24.70 -5.21
N GLN A 455 -1.03 24.41 -5.72
CA GLN A 455 -1.95 23.49 -5.09
C GLN A 455 -2.16 22.29 -6.00
N VAL A 456 -2.11 21.10 -5.42
CA VAL A 456 -2.54 19.85 -6.07
C VAL A 456 -3.85 19.46 -5.41
N GLN A 457 -4.92 19.32 -6.19
CA GLN A 457 -6.27 19.04 -5.70
C GLN A 457 -6.85 17.81 -6.38
N CYS A 458 -7.59 17.01 -5.61
CA CYS A 458 -8.41 15.92 -6.11
C CYS A 458 -9.41 16.43 -7.16
N ALA A 459 -9.45 15.78 -8.33
CA ALA A 459 -10.24 16.24 -9.47
C ALA A 459 -11.73 15.94 -9.30
N ASP A 460 -12.06 14.77 -8.74
CA ASP A 460 -13.43 14.31 -8.52
C ASP A 460 -13.72 14.05 -7.03
N LYS A 461 -15.00 14.17 -6.62
CA LYS A 461 -15.44 13.92 -5.23
C LYS A 461 -15.09 12.53 -4.70
N THR A 462 -14.92 11.55 -5.58
CA THR A 462 -14.53 10.17 -5.25
C THR A 462 -13.01 9.96 -5.18
N ASP A 463 -12.21 10.96 -5.55
CA ASP A 463 -10.75 10.91 -5.38
C ASP A 463 -10.36 11.18 -3.93
N MET A 464 -9.25 10.60 -3.48
CA MET A 464 -8.58 10.99 -2.24
C MET A 464 -7.07 10.77 -2.37
N PHE A 465 -6.29 11.46 -1.54
CA PHE A 465 -4.92 11.00 -1.26
C PHE A 465 -5.01 9.79 -0.31
N SER A 466 -4.24 8.74 -0.58
CA SER A 466 -4.22 7.58 0.32
C SER A 466 -3.69 8.00 1.70
N SER A 467 -4.13 7.36 2.78
CA SER A 467 -3.71 7.75 4.13
C SER A 467 -2.19 7.65 4.34
N GLY A 468 -1.49 6.83 3.57
CA GLY A 468 -0.02 6.76 3.56
C GLY A 468 0.69 7.86 2.77
N PHE A 469 -0.01 8.62 1.93
CA PHE A 469 0.59 9.63 1.04
C PHE A 469 1.33 10.72 1.82
N PHE A 470 0.65 11.41 2.73
CA PHE A 470 1.24 12.57 3.40
C PHE A 470 2.35 12.19 4.40
N PRO A 471 2.20 11.12 5.20
CA PRO A 471 3.31 10.59 5.99
C PRO A 471 4.57 10.30 5.15
N ARG A 472 4.41 9.76 3.93
CA ARG A 472 5.53 9.52 3.02
C ARG A 472 6.15 10.81 2.49
N VAL A 473 5.36 11.84 2.18
CA VAL A 473 5.89 13.17 1.86
C VAL A 473 6.80 13.65 2.98
N GLN A 474 6.36 13.53 4.24
CA GLN A 474 7.14 13.93 5.40
C GLN A 474 8.43 13.11 5.57
N THR A 475 8.36 11.79 5.39
CA THR A 475 9.54 10.91 5.41
C THR A 475 10.54 11.28 4.30
N CYS A 476 10.06 11.52 3.07
CA CYS A 476 10.91 11.93 1.95
C CYS A 476 11.57 13.30 2.20
N LEU A 477 10.85 14.27 2.78
CA LEU A 477 11.42 15.56 3.16
C LEU A 477 12.58 15.39 4.16
N MET A 478 12.44 14.50 5.15
CA MET A 478 13.50 14.22 6.12
C MET A 478 14.74 13.60 5.49
N ARG A 479 14.55 12.76 4.46
CA ARG A 479 15.63 12.05 3.75
C ARG A 479 16.37 12.91 2.73
N GLU A 480 15.64 13.76 2.01
CA GLU A 480 16.15 14.42 0.80
C GLU A 480 16.60 15.87 1.05
N LEU A 481 16.11 16.51 2.11
CA LEU A 481 16.51 17.88 2.44
C LEU A 481 17.79 17.90 3.26
N LYS A 482 18.69 18.82 2.89
CA LYS A 482 19.95 19.05 3.64
C LYS A 482 19.70 19.52 5.07
N TYR A 483 18.70 20.36 5.27
CA TYR A 483 18.29 20.87 6.58
C TYR A 483 17.01 20.18 7.00
N ARG A 484 17.00 19.68 8.24
CA ARG A 484 15.86 18.91 8.76
C ARG A 484 14.60 19.79 8.79
N PRO A 485 13.49 19.34 8.18
CA PRO A 485 12.22 20.04 8.25
C PRO A 485 11.58 19.91 9.64
N SER A 486 10.73 20.89 9.99
CA SER A 486 9.80 20.76 11.12
C SER A 486 8.52 20.09 10.62
N LEU A 487 8.03 19.09 11.33
CA LEU A 487 6.86 18.28 10.95
C LEU A 487 5.74 18.41 11.97
N TRP A 488 4.49 18.29 11.52
CA TRP A 488 3.30 18.18 12.36
C TRP A 488 2.21 17.42 11.58
N ARG A 489 1.02 17.19 12.16
CA ARG A 489 0.01 16.26 11.61
C ARG A 489 -0.31 16.48 10.12
N ASP A 490 -0.58 17.72 9.74
CA ASP A 490 -1.08 18.11 8.42
C ASP A 490 -0.08 18.98 7.65
N GLY A 491 1.19 19.06 8.07
CA GLY A 491 2.15 19.91 7.40
C GLY A 491 3.62 19.66 7.72
N ALA A 492 4.45 20.32 6.94
CA ALA A 492 5.90 20.34 7.09
C ALA A 492 6.45 21.70 6.67
N LYS A 493 7.46 22.19 7.38
CA LYS A 493 8.22 23.39 7.00
C LYS A 493 9.68 23.03 6.79
N SER A 494 10.23 23.49 5.68
CA SER A 494 11.66 23.47 5.39
C SER A 494 12.23 24.89 5.30
N ALA A 495 13.53 25.04 5.55
CA ALA A 495 14.23 26.29 5.37
C ALA A 495 15.63 26.05 4.78
N ASP A 496 16.01 26.87 3.82
CA ASP A 496 17.37 26.95 3.30
C ASP A 496 17.77 28.43 3.18
N ARG A 497 18.65 28.86 4.10
CA ARG A 497 19.13 30.25 4.22
C ARG A 497 17.97 31.26 4.32
N ASN A 498 17.71 32.01 3.25
CA ASN A 498 16.73 33.07 3.16
C ASN A 498 15.42 32.65 2.45
N VAL A 499 15.25 31.35 2.19
CA VAL A 499 14.05 30.77 1.57
C VAL A 499 13.43 29.76 2.53
N GLU A 500 12.12 29.87 2.71
CA GLU A 500 11.33 28.95 3.54
C GLU A 500 10.25 28.30 2.68
N GLY A 501 10.05 27.01 2.86
CA GLY A 501 9.02 26.20 2.21
C GLY A 501 8.04 25.65 3.22
N LEU A 502 6.77 25.57 2.83
CA LEU A 502 5.66 25.03 3.61
C LEU A 502 4.87 24.08 2.72
N ILE A 503 4.70 22.85 3.18
CA ILE A 503 3.74 21.90 2.61
C ILE A 503 2.60 21.70 3.62
N LYS A 504 1.35 21.80 3.17
CA LYS A 504 0.17 21.62 4.02
C LYS A 504 -0.93 20.83 3.34
N LEU A 505 -1.36 19.76 3.97
CA LEU A 505 -2.56 19.01 3.60
C LEU A 505 -3.81 19.80 4.03
N SER A 506 -4.82 19.86 3.17
CA SER A 506 -6.08 20.52 3.50
C SER A 506 -6.83 19.75 4.60
N PRO A 507 -7.71 20.42 5.38
CA PRO A 507 -8.45 19.77 6.45
C PRO A 507 -9.33 18.58 6.01
N ASP A 508 -9.84 18.62 4.77
CA ASP A 508 -10.61 17.54 4.16
C ASP A 508 -9.71 16.45 3.53
N SER A 509 -8.39 16.62 3.56
CA SER A 509 -7.39 15.73 2.94
C SER A 509 -7.54 15.56 1.43
N ARG A 510 -8.08 16.58 0.74
CA ARG A 510 -8.33 16.57 -0.71
C ARG A 510 -7.42 17.50 -1.52
N ALA A 511 -6.60 18.31 -0.86
CA ALA A 511 -5.62 19.19 -1.50
C ALA A 511 -4.30 19.25 -0.73
N VAL A 512 -3.20 19.38 -1.46
CA VAL A 512 -1.87 19.64 -0.92
C VAL A 512 -1.41 21.00 -1.41
N ASN A 513 -1.09 21.87 -0.47
CA ASN A 513 -0.60 23.21 -0.74
C ASN A 513 0.90 23.23 -0.55
N ILE A 514 1.63 23.68 -1.57
CA ILE A 514 3.07 23.89 -1.53
C ILE A 514 3.29 25.40 -1.65
N CYS A 515 3.86 26.01 -0.62
CA CYS A 515 4.12 27.44 -0.56
C CYS A 515 5.59 27.67 -0.27
N VAL A 516 6.19 28.66 -0.92
CA VAL A 516 7.57 29.08 -0.67
C VAL A 516 7.63 30.58 -0.57
N ARG A 517 8.50 31.08 0.30
CA ARG A 517 8.73 32.51 0.46
C ARG A 517 10.20 32.84 0.61
N SER A 518 10.57 34.05 0.22
CA SER A 518 11.86 34.65 0.57
C SER A 518 11.65 36.07 1.05
N VAL A 519 12.12 36.37 2.26
CA VAL A 519 12.04 37.73 2.85
C VAL A 519 12.96 38.72 2.14
N GLN A 520 13.98 38.24 1.41
CA GLN A 520 14.94 39.06 0.67
C GLN A 520 14.61 39.20 -0.82
N GLY A 521 13.52 38.60 -1.30
CA GLY A 521 13.13 38.68 -2.71
C GLY A 521 13.90 37.75 -3.66
N ASP A 522 14.47 36.63 -3.17
CA ASP A 522 15.24 35.70 -3.98
C ASP A 522 14.36 34.75 -4.83
N LYS A 523 13.89 35.26 -5.98
CA LYS A 523 12.99 34.52 -6.89
C LYS A 523 13.60 33.20 -7.39
N VAL A 524 14.89 33.18 -7.67
CA VAL A 524 15.58 32.02 -8.25
C VAL A 524 15.64 30.88 -7.25
N LYS A 525 16.03 31.15 -6.00
CA LYS A 525 16.03 30.11 -4.97
C LYS A 525 14.62 29.67 -4.59
N CYS A 526 13.64 30.57 -4.55
CA CYS A 526 12.23 30.19 -4.37
C CYS A 526 11.77 29.20 -5.45
N GLY A 527 12.08 29.47 -6.73
CA GLY A 527 11.73 28.55 -7.82
C GLY A 527 12.40 27.18 -7.68
N LYS A 528 13.68 27.14 -7.28
CA LYS A 528 14.39 25.86 -7.01
C LYS A 528 13.77 25.07 -5.87
N MET A 529 13.47 25.73 -4.75
CA MET A 529 12.83 25.06 -3.61
C MET A 529 11.40 24.62 -3.96
N LEU A 530 10.62 25.43 -4.69
CA LEU A 530 9.29 25.03 -5.17
C LEU A 530 9.37 23.73 -5.96
N GLN A 531 10.27 23.68 -6.96
CA GLN A 531 10.44 22.51 -7.81
C GLN A 531 10.86 21.27 -7.02
N GLN A 532 11.76 21.42 -6.03
CA GLN A 532 12.18 20.31 -5.18
C GLN A 532 11.01 19.76 -4.35
N LEU A 533 10.21 20.63 -3.72
CA LEU A 533 9.05 20.22 -2.93
C LEU A 533 7.96 19.60 -3.81
N GLU A 534 7.75 20.13 -5.02
CA GLU A 534 6.84 19.54 -6.01
C GLU A 534 7.26 18.13 -6.41
N ASN A 535 8.56 17.91 -6.65
CA ASN A 535 9.08 16.59 -6.99
C ASN A 535 8.86 15.60 -5.83
N ILE A 536 9.12 15.99 -4.58
CA ILE A 536 8.88 15.14 -3.40
C ILE A 536 7.40 14.76 -3.28
N VAL A 537 6.49 15.72 -3.46
CA VAL A 537 5.04 15.48 -3.45
C VAL A 537 4.62 14.55 -4.59
N ALA A 538 5.15 14.76 -5.79
CA ALA A 538 4.87 13.90 -6.93
C ALA A 538 5.37 12.46 -6.71
N ASP A 539 6.59 12.29 -6.21
CA ASP A 539 7.20 10.98 -5.98
C ASP A 539 6.47 10.20 -4.87
N ALA A 540 6.02 10.87 -3.80
CA ALA A 540 5.20 10.24 -2.76
C ALA A 540 3.83 9.76 -3.29
N THR A 541 3.30 10.43 -4.32
CA THR A 541 2.06 10.00 -5.01
C THR A 541 2.29 8.72 -5.83
N VAL A 542 3.52 8.48 -6.31
CA VAL A 542 3.89 7.32 -7.14
C VAL A 542 4.35 6.13 -6.28
N GLN A 543 5.16 6.36 -5.25
CA GLN A 543 5.57 5.28 -4.33
C GLN A 543 4.41 4.80 -3.44
N GLY A 544 3.32 5.59 -3.38
CA GLY A 544 1.96 5.23 -2.94
C GLY A 544 1.38 3.96 -3.54
N GLN A 545 1.95 3.49 -4.66
CA GLN A 545 1.42 2.47 -5.57
C GLN A 545 2.30 1.21 -5.58
#